data_AF-A0A1G8F2P4-F1
#
_entry.id   AF-A0A1G8F2P4-F1
#
_cell.length_a   1.000
_cell.length_b   1.000
_cell.length_c   1.000
_cell.angle_alpha   90.00
_cell.angle_beta   90.00
_cell.angle_gamma   90.00
#
_symmetry.space_group_name_H-M   'P 1'
#
loop_
_entity.id
_entity.type
_entity.pdbx_description
1 polymer ?
#
loop_
_entity_poly.entity_id
_entity_poly.type
_entity_poly.pdbx_seq_one_letter_code
_entity_poly.pdbx_strand_id
1 'polypeptide(L)'
;MKKMTAAAVALSALVLSGCGGGADTDAPHDAEVPTTTTAAFPSPAEDAITYEVSAAGVTTAITGVEVDTGSPVFAAACDEAEAWFPVAGDRDVQAYLEAVQQEPDWPEHTPERHALVIAAAETAASGSC
;
A
#
# COMPACT_ATOMS: atom_id res chain seq x y z
N MET A 1 13.58 9.86 44.61
CA MET A 1 14.65 10.75 44.09
C MET A 1 15.28 10.09 42.86
N LYS A 2 15.63 10.88 41.83
CA LYS A 2 16.57 10.58 40.73
C LYS A 2 16.06 9.62 39.62
N LYS A 3 16.11 9.92 38.31
CA LYS A 3 16.60 11.05 37.49
C LYS A 3 15.83 11.10 36.16
N MET A 4 15.56 12.31 35.66
CA MET A 4 15.18 12.59 34.27
C MET A 4 16.38 12.37 33.34
N THR A 5 16.16 11.94 32.11
CA THR A 5 17.08 12.20 30.99
C THR A 5 16.28 12.28 29.68
N ALA A 6 16.21 13.49 29.12
CA ALA A 6 15.70 13.78 27.79
C ALA A 6 16.82 13.59 26.76
N ALA A 7 16.48 13.19 25.54
CA ALA A 7 17.37 13.29 24.39
C ALA A 7 16.58 13.77 23.17
N ALA A 8 16.99 14.93 22.65
CA ALA A 8 16.51 15.55 21.43
C ALA A 8 17.25 14.97 20.22
N VAL A 9 16.59 14.84 19.06
CA VAL A 9 17.24 14.63 17.77
C VAL A 9 16.59 15.51 16.71
N ALA A 10 17.45 16.05 15.86
CA ALA A 10 17.33 17.27 15.08
C ALA A 10 16.59 17.13 13.74
N LEU A 11 15.99 18.24 13.31
CA LEU A 11 15.56 18.52 11.93
C LEU A 11 16.74 18.50 10.96
N SER A 12 16.56 17.87 9.80
CA SER A 12 17.40 18.09 8.62
C SER A 12 16.52 18.54 7.45
N ALA A 13 16.70 19.79 7.05
CA ALA A 13 16.18 20.34 5.80
C ALA A 13 17.13 19.97 4.65
N LEU A 14 16.58 19.48 3.54
CA LEU A 14 17.31 19.34 2.28
C LEU A 14 16.74 20.31 1.25
N VAL A 15 17.68 20.96 0.57
CA VAL A 15 17.58 22.22 -0.16
C VAL A 15 17.92 21.91 -1.63
N LEU A 16 17.08 22.44 -2.54
CA LEU A 16 17.30 22.77 -3.97
C LEU A 16 18.13 21.86 -4.89
N SER A 17 17.55 21.56 -6.05
CA SER A 17 18.07 21.85 -7.42
C SER A 17 17.22 21.03 -8.42
N GLY A 18 16.92 21.44 -9.65
CA GLY A 18 17.28 22.60 -10.45
C GLY A 18 16.73 22.39 -11.88
N CYS A 19 16.72 23.48 -12.67
CA CYS A 19 17.05 23.57 -14.11
C CYS A 19 16.56 22.43 -15.03
N GLY A 20 15.75 22.63 -16.07
CA GLY A 20 15.61 23.78 -16.96
C GLY A 20 15.82 23.34 -18.40
N GLY A 21 15.06 23.95 -19.33
CA GLY A 21 15.45 24.14 -20.72
C GLY A 21 15.03 23.07 -21.72
N GLY A 22 14.51 23.53 -22.86
CA GLY A 22 14.47 22.76 -24.10
C GLY A 22 13.20 22.95 -24.91
N ALA A 23 13.11 24.07 -25.63
CA ALA A 23 12.18 24.24 -26.74
C ALA A 23 12.76 23.58 -27.99
N ASP A 24 11.93 22.90 -28.79
CA ASP A 24 12.09 22.67 -30.24
C ASP A 24 10.78 22.03 -30.75
N THR A 25 9.99 22.60 -31.66
CA THR A 25 10.19 22.88 -33.10
C THR A 25 9.35 21.90 -33.94
N ASP A 26 8.65 22.49 -34.91
CA ASP A 26 8.03 21.92 -36.11
C ASP A 26 6.68 21.18 -36.04
N ALA A 27 5.73 21.75 -36.78
CA ALA A 27 4.51 21.11 -37.29
C ALA A 27 4.87 19.94 -38.22
N PRO A 28 3.94 19.00 -38.44
CA PRO A 28 3.31 19.03 -39.76
C PRO A 28 1.86 18.51 -39.82
N HIS A 29 1.25 18.84 -40.97
CA HIS A 29 0.33 18.02 -41.75
C HIS A 29 -1.15 17.97 -41.36
N ASP A 30 -1.94 18.73 -42.14
CA ASP A 30 -3.26 18.31 -42.61
C ASP A 30 -3.19 16.88 -43.16
N ALA A 31 -3.92 15.98 -42.51
CA ALA A 31 -4.34 14.71 -43.08
C ALA A 31 -5.76 14.42 -42.58
N GLU A 32 -6.73 14.43 -43.50
CA GLU A 32 -8.10 14.00 -43.29
C GLU A 32 -8.13 12.59 -42.67
N VAL A 33 -8.81 12.43 -41.53
CA VAL A 33 -8.99 11.14 -40.87
C VAL A 33 -10.35 10.56 -41.27
N PRO A 34 -10.42 9.33 -41.83
CA PRO A 34 -11.70 8.68 -42.10
C PRO A 34 -12.39 8.33 -40.77
N THR A 35 -13.65 8.74 -40.63
CA THR A 35 -14.51 8.41 -39.48
C THR A 35 -14.75 6.91 -39.45
N THR A 36 -13.96 6.22 -38.64
CA THR A 36 -14.11 4.79 -38.40
C THR A 36 -15.03 4.63 -37.18
N THR A 37 -16.29 4.25 -37.41
CA THR A 37 -17.20 3.88 -36.32
C THR A 37 -16.70 2.58 -35.70
N THR A 38 -15.90 2.72 -34.65
CA THR A 38 -15.57 1.60 -33.77
C THR A 38 -16.83 1.31 -32.95
N ALA A 39 -17.45 0.15 -33.18
CA ALA A 39 -18.41 -0.39 -32.24
C ALA A 39 -17.69 -0.53 -30.89
N ALA A 40 -18.10 0.25 -29.90
CA ALA A 40 -17.62 0.10 -28.54
C ALA A 40 -18.10 -1.26 -28.02
N PHE A 41 -17.26 -2.28 -28.18
CA PHE A 41 -17.30 -3.42 -27.28
C PHE A 41 -17.08 -2.86 -25.87
N PRO A 42 -17.84 -3.29 -24.85
CA PRO A 42 -17.48 -2.94 -23.49
C PRO A 42 -16.07 -3.48 -23.26
N SER A 43 -15.09 -2.59 -23.12
CA SER A 43 -13.84 -2.98 -22.48
C SER A 43 -14.22 -3.59 -21.13
N PRO A 44 -13.71 -4.78 -20.76
CA PRO A 44 -13.75 -5.17 -19.36
C PRO A 44 -13.14 -4.01 -18.57
N ALA A 45 -13.85 -3.53 -17.55
CA ALA A 45 -13.38 -2.40 -16.76
C ALA A 45 -11.96 -2.73 -16.26
N GLU A 46 -11.01 -1.87 -16.60
CA GLU A 46 -9.68 -1.88 -16.02
C GLU A 46 -9.86 -1.74 -14.49
N ASP A 47 -9.30 -2.69 -13.74
CA ASP A 47 -8.96 -2.55 -12.32
C ASP A 47 -10.12 -2.28 -11.32
N ALA A 48 -11.08 -3.20 -11.22
CA ALA A 48 -11.98 -3.21 -10.07
C ALA A 48 -11.27 -3.79 -8.83
N ILE A 49 -10.84 -2.92 -7.91
CA ILE A 49 -10.39 -3.33 -6.58
C ILE A 49 -11.56 -3.95 -5.82
N THR A 50 -11.38 -5.16 -5.29
CA THR A 50 -12.41 -5.86 -4.49
C THR A 50 -11.87 -6.26 -3.12
N TYR A 51 -12.73 -6.16 -2.11
CA TYR A 51 -12.41 -6.46 -0.71
C TYR A 51 -13.12 -7.75 -0.30
N GLU A 52 -12.37 -8.70 0.24
CA GLU A 52 -12.92 -9.85 0.94
C GLU A 52 -13.00 -9.54 2.43
N VAL A 53 -14.18 -9.74 3.01
CA VAL A 53 -14.47 -9.39 4.40
C VAL A 53 -15.00 -10.65 5.09
N SER A 54 -14.40 -10.98 6.23
CA SER A 54 -14.83 -12.09 7.08
C SER A 54 -16.24 -11.86 7.65
N ALA A 55 -16.86 -12.90 8.20
CA ALA A 55 -18.15 -12.78 8.90
C ALA A 55 -18.11 -11.82 10.10
N ALA A 56 -16.92 -11.53 10.65
CA ALA A 56 -16.70 -10.57 11.73
C ALA A 56 -16.55 -9.11 11.24
N GLY A 57 -16.55 -8.86 9.93
CA GLY A 57 -16.36 -7.53 9.37
C GLY A 57 -14.89 -7.13 9.15
N VAL A 58 -13.95 -8.02 9.39
CA VAL A 58 -12.51 -7.80 9.17
C VAL A 58 -12.18 -8.01 7.70
N THR A 59 -11.52 -7.05 7.07
CA THR A 59 -11.00 -7.19 5.69
C THR A 59 -9.84 -8.18 5.69
N THR A 60 -9.95 -9.27 4.94
CA THR A 60 -8.96 -10.36 4.94
C THR A 60 -8.20 -10.51 3.63
N ALA A 61 -8.70 -9.93 2.53
CA ALA A 61 -7.96 -9.87 1.27
C ALA A 61 -8.42 -8.68 0.43
N ILE A 62 -7.51 -8.19 -0.42
CA ILE A 62 -7.80 -7.17 -1.43
C ILE A 62 -7.28 -7.68 -2.76
N THR A 63 -8.17 -7.81 -3.74
CA THR A 63 -7.82 -8.22 -5.11
C THR A 63 -7.77 -7.01 -6.02
N GLY A 64 -6.92 -7.05 -7.05
CA GLY A 64 -6.68 -5.94 -7.98
C GLY A 64 -5.58 -4.98 -7.50
N VAL A 65 -4.80 -5.38 -6.49
CA VAL A 65 -3.68 -4.62 -5.93
C VAL A 65 -2.46 -5.52 -5.88
N GLU A 66 -1.35 -5.08 -6.49
CA GLU A 66 -0.06 -5.79 -6.39
C GLU A 66 0.71 -5.33 -5.15
N VAL A 67 1.22 -6.29 -4.36
CA VAL A 67 2.06 -6.02 -3.19
C VAL A 67 3.50 -6.38 -3.53
N ASP A 68 4.41 -5.39 -3.44
CA ASP A 68 5.85 -5.62 -3.57
C ASP A 68 6.41 -6.19 -2.25
N THR A 69 6.51 -7.51 -2.19
CA THR A 69 7.06 -8.24 -1.03
C THR A 69 8.57 -8.08 -0.87
N GLY A 70 9.27 -7.56 -1.88
CA GLY A 70 10.69 -7.23 -1.79
C GLY A 70 10.95 -5.84 -1.18
N SER A 71 9.91 -5.05 -0.95
CA SER A 71 10.05 -3.68 -0.45
C SER A 71 10.41 -3.63 1.04
N PRO A 72 11.16 -2.61 1.48
CA PRO A 72 11.45 -2.41 2.91
C PRO A 72 10.19 -2.11 3.74
N VAL A 73 9.13 -1.58 3.10
CA VAL A 73 7.85 -1.31 3.77
C VAL A 73 7.12 -2.60 4.07
N PHE A 74 7.15 -3.56 3.15
CA PHE A 74 6.60 -4.90 3.38
C PHE A 74 7.38 -5.62 4.48
N ALA A 75 8.71 -5.60 4.43
CA ALA A 75 9.55 -6.23 5.47
C ALA A 75 9.24 -5.67 6.87
N ALA A 76 9.12 -4.35 7.01
CA ALA A 76 8.77 -3.73 8.29
C ALA A 76 7.38 -4.13 8.80
N ALA A 77 6.38 -4.23 7.91
CA ALA A 77 5.05 -4.70 8.28
C ALA A 77 5.04 -6.20 8.66
N CYS A 78 5.87 -7.01 8.00
CA CYS A 78 6.02 -8.44 8.31
C CYS A 78 6.63 -8.62 9.70
N ASP A 79 7.71 -7.89 9.99
CA ASP A 79 8.37 -7.89 11.31
C ASP A 79 7.42 -7.42 12.42
N GLU A 80 6.59 -6.41 12.14
CA GLU A 80 5.57 -5.92 13.07
C GLU A 80 4.51 -6.98 13.38
N ALA A 81 3.99 -7.66 12.36
CA ALA A 81 3.04 -8.75 12.52
C ALA A 81 3.69 -9.95 13.27
N GLU A 82 4.94 -10.31 12.94
CA GLU A 82 5.66 -11.38 13.62
C GLU A 82 5.90 -11.07 15.11
N ALA A 83 6.18 -9.81 15.44
CA ALA A 83 6.34 -9.37 16.83
C ALA A 83 5.02 -9.40 17.62
N TRP A 84 3.88 -9.25 16.96
CA TRP A 84 2.56 -9.26 17.59
C TRP A 84 2.10 -10.67 17.99
N PHE A 85 2.29 -11.68 17.11
CA PHE A 85 1.75 -13.03 17.32
C PHE A 85 2.14 -13.71 18.67
N PRO A 86 3.39 -13.62 19.16
CA PRO A 86 3.74 -14.19 20.46
C PRO A 86 2.99 -13.58 21.64
N VAL A 87 2.54 -12.32 21.52
CA VAL A 87 1.80 -11.60 22.57
C VAL A 87 0.33 -12.03 22.59
N ALA A 88 -0.25 -12.31 21.43
CA ALA A 88 -1.62 -12.78 21.29
C ALA A 88 -1.81 -14.25 21.70
N GLY A 89 -0.74 -15.06 21.65
CA GLY A 89 -0.72 -16.44 22.10
C GLY A 89 -0.85 -17.48 20.97
N ASP A 90 -1.14 -17.03 19.76
CA ASP A 90 -1.14 -17.82 18.53
C ASP A 90 -0.79 -16.96 17.29
N ARG A 91 -0.57 -17.62 16.15
CA ARG A 91 -0.32 -16.97 14.85
C ARG A 91 -1.61 -16.77 14.06
N ASP A 92 -2.67 -16.31 14.72
CA ASP A 92 -3.96 -16.07 14.09
C ASP A 92 -3.97 -14.74 13.32
N VAL A 93 -3.90 -14.84 11.99
CA VAL A 93 -3.96 -13.68 11.08
C VAL A 93 -5.26 -12.89 11.26
N GLN A 94 -6.40 -13.56 11.48
CA GLN A 94 -7.67 -12.87 11.62
C GLN A 94 -7.70 -12.02 12.89
N ALA A 95 -7.17 -12.53 14.00
CA ALA A 95 -7.05 -11.78 15.25
C ALA A 95 -6.12 -10.57 15.13
N TYR A 96 -4.99 -10.73 14.42
CA TYR A 96 -4.08 -9.61 14.12
C TYR A 96 -4.78 -8.54 13.28
N LEU A 97 -5.42 -8.94 12.18
CA LEU A 97 -6.11 -8.00 11.30
C LEU A 97 -7.29 -7.32 12.01
N GLU A 98 -7.99 -8.01 12.90
CA GLU A 98 -9.02 -7.39 13.73
C GLU A 98 -8.45 -6.29 14.62
N ALA A 99 -7.28 -6.52 15.25
CA ALA A 99 -6.64 -5.53 16.09
C ALA A 99 -6.16 -4.30 15.30
N VAL A 100 -5.49 -4.49 14.17
CA VAL A 100 -5.00 -3.40 13.32
C VAL A 100 -6.16 -2.60 12.72
N GLN A 101 -7.25 -3.26 12.32
CA GLN A 101 -8.41 -2.57 11.73
C GLN A 101 -9.22 -1.74 12.74
N GLN A 102 -8.98 -1.90 14.04
CA GLN A 102 -9.53 -1.05 15.08
C GLN A 102 -8.72 0.24 15.30
N GLU A 103 -7.54 0.37 14.67
CA GLU A 103 -6.74 1.58 14.76
C GLU A 103 -7.45 2.76 14.07
N PRO A 104 -7.40 3.96 14.66
CA PRO A 104 -8.19 5.10 14.20
C PRO A 104 -7.79 5.58 12.79
N ASP A 105 -6.57 5.30 12.35
CA ASP A 105 -6.03 5.66 11.05
C ASP A 105 -6.21 4.57 9.98
N TRP A 106 -6.66 3.37 10.34
CA TRP A 106 -6.92 2.30 9.38
C TRP A 106 -7.83 2.74 8.21
N PRO A 107 -8.97 3.45 8.43
CA PRO A 107 -9.83 3.88 7.34
C PRO A 107 -9.20 4.92 6.41
N GLU A 108 -8.13 5.59 6.84
CA GLU A 108 -7.43 6.61 6.06
C GLU A 108 -6.34 6.02 5.15
N HIS A 109 -5.99 4.75 5.35
CA HIS A 109 -5.03 4.05 4.51
C HIS A 109 -5.57 3.75 3.11
N THR A 110 -4.66 3.69 2.14
CA THR A 110 -5.00 3.32 0.76
C THR A 110 -5.19 1.81 0.63
N PRO A 111 -5.86 1.33 -0.44
CA PRO A 111 -6.01 -0.11 -0.68
C PRO A 111 -4.66 -0.83 -0.79
N GLU A 112 -3.63 -0.18 -1.33
CA GLU A 112 -2.26 -0.70 -1.40
C GLU A 112 -1.67 -0.92 -0.01
N ARG A 113 -1.90 0.02 0.91
CA ARG A 113 -1.45 -0.10 2.29
C ARG A 113 -2.20 -1.21 3.03
N HIS A 114 -3.51 -1.32 2.85
CA HIS A 114 -4.30 -2.41 3.42
C HIS A 114 -3.83 -3.77 2.90
N ALA A 115 -3.65 -3.92 1.58
CA ALA A 115 -3.19 -5.16 0.96
C ALA A 115 -1.78 -5.55 1.44
N LEU A 116 -0.88 -4.57 1.59
CA LEU A 116 0.46 -4.77 2.13
C LEU A 116 0.42 -5.34 3.55
N VAL A 117 -0.38 -4.75 4.44
CA VAL A 117 -0.51 -5.21 5.83
C VAL A 117 -1.10 -6.61 5.90
N ILE A 118 -2.13 -6.90 5.09
CA ILE A 118 -2.75 -8.23 5.00
C ILE A 118 -1.73 -9.28 4.54
N ALA A 119 -1.03 -9.03 3.42
CA ALA A 119 -0.04 -9.96 2.90
C ALA A 119 1.15 -10.15 3.86
N ALA A 120 1.57 -9.08 4.55
CA ALA A 120 2.61 -9.15 5.56
C ALA A 120 2.17 -10.02 6.76
N ALA A 121 0.93 -9.88 7.23
CA ALA A 121 0.39 -10.70 8.31
C ALA A 121 0.33 -12.19 7.95
N GLU A 122 -0.11 -12.53 6.74
CA GLU A 122 -0.12 -13.91 6.24
C GLU A 122 1.29 -14.49 6.15
N THR A 123 2.24 -13.70 5.65
CA THR A 123 3.64 -14.08 5.52
C THR A 123 4.28 -14.31 6.90
N ALA A 124 4.05 -13.42 7.84
CA ALA A 124 4.51 -13.54 9.22
C ALA A 124 3.91 -14.76 9.93
N ALA A 125 2.61 -15.04 9.74
CA ALA A 125 1.98 -16.22 10.31
C ALA A 125 2.60 -17.52 9.77
N SER A 126 2.99 -17.53 8.49
CA SER A 126 3.71 -18.67 7.88
C SER A 126 5.18 -18.80 8.35
N GLY A 127 5.73 -17.78 9.03
CA GLY A 127 7.14 -17.74 9.43
C GLY A 127 8.09 -17.49 8.26
N SER A 128 7.64 -16.71 7.26
CA SER A 128 8.40 -16.42 6.04
C SER A 128 8.72 -14.93 5.86
N CYS A 129 8.70 -14.17 6.97
CA CYS A 129 9.54 -12.97 7.03
C CYS A 129 11.02 -13.43 6.97
#